data_AF-A0A1Q7ATQ4-F1
#
_entry.id   AF-A0A1Q7ATQ4-F1
#
_cell.length_a   1.000
_cell.length_b   1.000
_cell.length_c   1.000
_cell.angle_alpha   90.00
_cell.angle_beta   90.00
_cell.angle_gamma   90.00
#
_symmetry.space_group_name_H-M   'P 1'
#
loop_
_entity.id
_entity.type
_entity.pdbx_description
1 polymer ?
#
loop_
_entity_poly.entity_id
_entity_poly.type
_entity_poly.pdbx_seq_one_letter_code
_entity_poly.pdbx_strand_id
1 'polypeptide(L)'
;MLAALAERIAVGLAAVVAVLDPALVVLAGEVGQAGGMALRDAVCAATRSASPLDTEIAVTGIPDDAVLLGALDAALAEVREELIRNLHDLTRYPPSPPPLPRGAPPNDSPMA
;
A
#
# COMPACT_ATOMS: atom_id res chain seq x y z
N MET A 1 17.12 30.27 -6.30
CA MET A 1 17.05 29.36 -5.13
C MET A 1 16.36 28.05 -5.48
N LEU A 2 15.13 28.06 -6.02
CA LEU A 2 14.41 26.85 -6.47
C LEU A 2 15.20 25.99 -7.46
N ALA A 3 15.92 26.59 -8.42
CA ALA A 3 16.74 25.84 -9.38
C ALA A 3 17.81 24.96 -8.72
N ALA A 4 18.55 25.50 -7.73
CA ALA A 4 19.58 24.73 -7.03
C ALA A 4 18.99 23.59 -6.18
N LEU A 5 17.80 23.79 -5.62
CA LEU A 5 17.07 22.71 -4.94
C LEU A 5 16.60 21.66 -5.96
N ALA A 6 16.05 22.09 -7.08
CA ALA A 6 15.58 21.22 -8.15
C ALA A 6 16.71 20.35 -8.73
N GLU A 7 17.90 20.89 -8.92
CA GLU A 7 19.08 20.12 -9.33
C GLU A 7 19.42 19.02 -8.33
N ARG A 8 19.40 19.33 -7.03
CA ARG A 8 19.66 18.33 -5.98
C ARG A 8 18.59 17.24 -5.94
N ILE A 9 17.33 17.62 -6.11
CA ILE A 9 16.21 16.67 -6.22
C ILE A 9 16.41 15.79 -7.45
N ALA A 10 16.73 16.37 -8.61
CA ALA A 10 16.94 15.64 -9.86
C ALA A 10 18.08 14.63 -9.78
N VAL A 11 19.16 14.92 -9.06
CA VAL A 11 20.25 13.95 -8.81
C VAL A 11 19.72 12.72 -8.06
N GLY A 12 18.93 12.92 -7.00
CA GLY A 12 18.32 11.79 -6.29
C GLY A 12 17.32 11.04 -7.16
N LEU A 13 16.52 11.77 -7.94
CA LEU A 13 15.51 11.21 -8.82
C LEU A 13 16.12 10.39 -9.96
N ALA A 14 17.30 10.76 -10.47
CA ALA A 14 17.99 10.04 -11.54
C ALA A 14 18.23 8.56 -11.19
N ALA A 15 18.57 8.26 -9.93
CA ALA A 15 18.73 6.88 -9.49
C ALA A 15 17.40 6.10 -9.49
N VAL A 16 16.32 6.72 -9.03
CA VAL A 16 14.98 6.11 -8.99
C VAL A 16 14.46 5.90 -10.41
N VAL A 17 14.56 6.92 -11.26
CA VAL A 17 14.10 6.89 -12.65
C VAL A 17 14.88 5.85 -13.47
N ALA A 18 16.20 5.78 -13.31
CA ALA A 18 17.01 4.81 -14.04
C ALA A 18 16.75 3.35 -13.65
N VAL A 19 16.30 3.09 -12.41
CA VAL A 19 16.09 1.73 -11.90
C VAL A 19 14.64 1.28 -12.02
N LEU A 20 13.70 2.15 -11.62
CA LEU A 20 12.28 1.80 -11.55
C LEU A 20 11.47 2.21 -12.78
N ASP A 21 11.95 3.18 -13.57
CA ASP A 21 11.23 3.80 -14.70
C ASP A 21 9.75 4.13 -14.37
N PRO A 22 9.49 4.95 -13.32
CA PRO A 22 8.13 5.26 -12.94
C PRO A 22 7.48 6.19 -13.97
N ALA A 23 6.21 5.95 -14.27
CA ALA A 23 5.43 6.83 -15.12
C ALA A 23 5.17 8.20 -14.46
N LEU A 24 5.09 8.24 -13.12
CA LEU A 24 4.78 9.45 -12.34
C LEU A 24 5.61 9.51 -11.05
N VAL A 25 6.13 10.69 -10.75
CA VAL A 25 6.72 11.08 -9.47
C VAL A 25 5.88 12.20 -8.86
N VAL A 26 5.57 12.07 -7.57
CA VAL A 26 4.83 13.10 -6.83
C VAL A 26 5.75 13.77 -5.81
N LEU A 27 5.89 15.09 -5.90
CA LEU A 27 6.57 15.93 -4.92
C LEU A 27 5.64 16.14 -3.73
N ALA A 28 5.84 15.35 -2.68
CA ALA A 28 5.07 15.40 -1.45
C ALA A 28 5.80 16.15 -0.32
N GLY A 29 5.08 16.38 0.78
CA GLY A 29 5.58 17.07 1.96
C GLY A 29 5.63 18.59 1.81
N GLU A 30 5.95 19.27 2.90
CA GLU A 30 5.87 20.74 3.00
C GLU A 30 6.68 21.47 1.92
N VAL A 31 7.83 20.94 1.53
CA VAL A 31 8.68 21.54 0.48
C VAL A 31 8.02 21.43 -0.89
N GLY A 32 7.44 20.28 -1.22
CA GLY A 32 6.67 20.07 -2.45
C GLY A 32 5.46 20.98 -2.50
N GLN A 33 4.73 21.07 -1.39
CA GLN A 33 3.56 21.92 -1.20
C GLN A 33 3.90 23.42 -1.37
N ALA A 34 4.89 23.91 -0.63
CA ALA A 34 5.28 25.32 -0.63
C ALA A 34 5.92 25.74 -1.96
N GLY A 35 6.66 24.83 -2.60
CA GLY A 35 7.26 25.04 -3.91
C GLY A 35 6.24 25.00 -5.06
N GLY A 36 5.17 24.23 -4.90
CA GLY A 36 4.07 24.13 -5.84
C GLY A 36 4.50 23.90 -7.29
N MET A 37 3.76 24.50 -8.22
CA MET A 37 4.05 24.40 -9.65
C MET A 37 5.45 24.92 -10.01
N ALA A 38 5.93 25.98 -9.35
CA ALA A 38 7.25 26.53 -9.64
C ALA A 38 8.39 25.55 -9.34
N LEU A 39 8.29 24.80 -8.24
CA LEU A 39 9.24 23.73 -7.93
C LEU A 39 9.08 22.56 -8.90
N ARG A 40 7.85 22.15 -9.21
CA ARG A 40 7.58 21.09 -10.19
C ARG A 40 8.22 21.41 -11.54
N ASP A 41 8.01 22.60 -12.08
CA ASP A 41 8.59 23.08 -13.34
C ASP A 41 10.12 23.01 -13.32
N ALA A 42 10.75 23.48 -12.24
CA ALA A 42 12.19 23.46 -12.07
C ALA A 42 12.76 22.04 -11.98
N VAL A 43 12.09 21.15 -11.24
CA VAL A 43 12.50 19.74 -11.13
C VAL A 43 12.34 19.03 -12.47
N CYS A 44 11.22 19.22 -13.19
CA CYS A 44 11.04 18.69 -14.55
C CYS A 44 12.20 19.10 -15.47
N ALA A 45 12.56 20.38 -15.47
CA ALA A 45 13.65 20.88 -16.30
C ALA A 45 15.00 20.23 -15.94
N ALA A 46 15.30 20.13 -14.63
CA ALA A 46 16.53 19.53 -14.15
C ALA A 46 16.60 18.01 -14.45
N THR A 47 15.49 17.27 -14.26
CA THR A 47 15.43 15.83 -14.52
C THR A 47 15.60 15.50 -16.00
N ARG A 48 14.99 16.27 -16.92
CA ARG A 48 15.20 16.08 -18.38
C ARG A 48 16.65 16.29 -18.81
N SER A 49 17.41 17.12 -18.08
CA SER A 49 18.84 17.27 -18.35
C SER A 49 19.67 16.09 -17.84
N ALA A 50 19.15 15.32 -16.88
CA ALA A 50 19.86 14.24 -16.20
C ALA A 50 19.50 12.83 -16.71
N SER A 51 18.34 12.66 -17.34
CA SER A 51 17.83 11.38 -17.84
C SER A 51 17.05 11.55 -19.14
N PRO A 52 17.17 10.60 -20.10
CA PRO A 52 16.34 10.59 -21.30
C PRO A 52 14.92 10.03 -21.08
N LEU A 53 14.63 9.48 -19.90
CA LEU A 53 13.32 8.89 -19.58
C LEU A 53 12.30 9.99 -19.28
N ASP A 54 11.09 9.83 -19.85
CA ASP A 54 10.02 10.81 -19.76
C ASP A 54 9.09 10.49 -18.57
N THR A 55 9.60 10.74 -17.37
CA THR A 55 8.83 10.59 -16.13
C THR A 55 8.00 11.85 -15.86
N GLU A 56 6.68 11.69 -15.67
CA GLU A 56 5.81 12.78 -15.27
C GLU A 56 6.12 13.21 -13.82
N ILE A 57 6.06 14.51 -13.53
CA ILE A 57 6.25 15.04 -12.17
C ILE A 57 5.05 15.89 -11.79
N ALA A 58 4.41 15.55 -10.69
CA ALA A 58 3.29 16.28 -10.09
C ALA A 58 3.64 16.76 -8.68
N VAL A 59 2.85 17.70 -8.16
CA VAL A 59 2.86 18.05 -6.72
C VAL A 59 1.72 17.31 -6.05
N THR A 60 1.92 16.90 -4.79
CA THR A 60 0.84 16.25 -4.03
C THR A 60 -0.43 17.10 -4.02
N GLY A 61 -1.58 16.45 -4.25
CA GLY A 61 -2.90 17.05 -4.04
C GLY A 61 -3.42 16.88 -2.61
N ILE A 62 -2.72 16.11 -1.77
CA ILE A 62 -3.06 15.89 -0.37
C ILE A 62 -2.22 16.87 0.46
N PRO A 63 -2.84 17.89 1.08
CA PRO A 63 -2.12 18.99 1.69
C PRO A 63 -1.43 18.62 3.01
N ASP A 64 -2.06 17.76 3.80
CA ASP A 64 -1.60 17.39 5.14
C ASP A 64 -1.86 15.90 5.38
N ASP A 65 -1.15 15.32 6.34
CA ASP A 65 -1.37 13.96 6.84
C ASP A 65 -1.34 12.85 5.78
N ALA A 66 -0.75 13.09 4.60
CA ALA A 66 -0.71 12.12 3.50
C ALA A 66 -0.15 10.75 3.93
N VAL A 67 0.85 10.75 4.81
CA VAL A 67 1.43 9.53 5.39
C VAL A 67 0.47 8.85 6.35
N LEU A 68 -0.19 9.62 7.23
CA LEU A 68 -1.17 9.07 8.17
C LEU A 68 -2.38 8.48 7.43
N LEU A 69 -2.88 9.17 6.42
CA LEU A 69 -3.98 8.70 5.59
C LEU A 69 -3.61 7.41 4.85
N GLY A 70 -2.42 7.36 4.24
CA GLY A 70 -1.92 6.15 3.59
C GLY A 70 -1.71 4.99 4.57
N ALA A 71 -1.20 5.27 5.77
CA ALA A 71 -1.03 4.25 6.81
C ALA A 71 -2.37 3.69 7.30
N LEU A 72 -3.38 4.54 7.48
CA LEU A 72 -4.72 4.12 7.85
C LEU A 72 -5.35 3.25 6.75
N ASP A 73 -5.23 3.66 5.48
CA ASP A 73 -5.73 2.89 4.34
C ASP A 73 -5.05 1.51 4.25
N ALA A 74 -3.72 1.47 4.38
CA ALA A 74 -2.95 0.23 4.38
C ALA A 74 -3.36 -0.71 5.53
N ALA A 75 -3.51 -0.18 6.75
CA ALA A 75 -3.93 -0.97 7.91
C ALA A 75 -5.37 -1.52 7.73
N LEU A 76 -6.29 -0.71 7.19
CA LEU A 76 -7.65 -1.17 6.92
C LEU A 76 -7.70 -2.22 5.81
N ALA A 77 -6.85 -2.09 4.79
CA ALA A 77 -6.73 -3.09 3.73
C ALA A 77 -6.24 -4.43 4.30
N GLU A 78 -5.22 -4.42 5.15
CA GLU A 78 -4.67 -5.61 5.81
C GLU A 78 -5.72 -6.31 6.68
N VAL A 79 -6.39 -5.56 7.58
CA VAL A 79 -7.45 -6.11 8.45
C VAL A 79 -8.59 -6.70 7.63
N ARG A 80 -8.99 -6.05 6.54
CA ARG A 80 -10.06 -6.54 5.66
C ARG A 80 -9.65 -7.85 5.00
N GLU A 81 -8.43 -7.94 4.49
CA GLU A 81 -7.93 -9.15 3.84
C GLU A 81 -7.88 -10.32 4.83
N GLU A 82 -7.41 -10.09 6.05
CA GLU A 82 -7.38 -11.09 7.11
C GLU A 82 -8.79 -11.57 7.48
N LEU A 83 -9.76 -10.67 7.65
CA LEU A 83 -11.14 -11.04 7.94
C LEU A 83 -11.75 -11.91 6.83
N ILE A 84 -11.55 -11.53 5.57
CA ILE A 84 -12.08 -12.28 4.42
C ILE A 84 -11.46 -13.68 4.38
N ARG A 85 -10.15 -13.78 4.61
CA ARG A 85 -9.43 -15.07 4.67
C ARG A 85 -10.01 -15.98 5.75
N ASN A 86 -10.21 -15.45 6.95
CA ASN A 86 -10.75 -16.20 8.08
C ASN A 86 -12.19 -16.69 7.84
N LEU A 87 -13.05 -15.85 7.28
CA LEU A 87 -14.44 -16.24 6.95
C LEU A 87 -14.47 -17.38 5.94
N HIS A 88 -13.60 -17.31 4.95
CA HIS A 88 -13.50 -18.32 3.92
C HIS A 88 -13.06 -19.68 4.47
N ASP A 89 -12.14 -19.70 5.43
CA ASP A 89 -11.68 -20.91 6.10
C ASP A 89 -12.78 -21.57 6.94
N LEU A 90 -13.61 -20.77 7.63
CA LEU A 90 -14.79 -21.25 8.36
C LEU A 90 -15.84 -21.89 7.44
N THR A 91 -16.00 -21.39 6.22
CA THR A 91 -16.91 -22.00 5.24
C THR A 91 -16.37 -23.28 4.59
N ARG A 92 -15.04 -23.43 4.47
CA ARG A 92 -14.42 -24.61 3.83
C ARG A 92 -14.12 -25.77 4.78
N TYR A 93 -13.90 -25.48 6.06
CA TYR A 93 -13.74 -26.49 7.11
C TYR A 93 -14.76 -26.23 8.23
N PRO A 94 -15.97 -26.82 8.15
CA PRO A 94 -16.93 -26.71 9.23
C PRO A 94 -16.33 -27.30 10.51
N PRO A 95 -16.59 -26.71 11.69
CA PRO A 95 -16.11 -27.27 12.94
C PRO A 95 -16.58 -28.73 13.06
N SER A 96 -15.68 -29.62 13.47
CA SER A 96 -16.00 -31.03 13.65
C SER A 96 -17.23 -31.15 14.56
N PRO A 97 -18.21 -32.00 14.22
CA PRO A 97 -19.37 -32.20 15.08
C PRO A 97 -18.90 -32.65 16.47
N PRO A 98 -19.61 -32.23 17.54
CA PRO A 98 -19.27 -32.65 18.89
C PRO A 98 -19.18 -34.19 18.95
N PRO A 99 -18.25 -34.74 19.76
CA PRO A 99 -18.08 -36.18 19.83
C PRO A 99 -19.42 -36.85 20.18
N LEU A 100 -19.75 -37.92 19.45
CA LEU A 100 -20.96 -38.69 19.72
C LEU A 100 -20.98 -39.11 21.19
N PRO A 101 -22.14 -39.06 21.86
CA PRO A 101 -22.25 -39.57 23.22
C PRO A 101 -21.74 -41.00 23.26
N ARG A 102 -20.81 -41.29 24.20
CA ARG A 102 -20.30 -42.67 24.42
C ARG A 102 -21.51 -43.59 24.56
N GLY A 103 -21.53 -44.64 23.74
CA GLY A 103 -22.69 -45.49 23.50
C GLY A 103 -23.45 -45.85 24.77
N ALA A 104 -24.78 -45.86 24.66
CA ALA A 104 -25.66 -46.40 25.68
C ALA A 104 -25.18 -47.82 26.08
N PRO A 105 -25.33 -48.21 27.36
CA PRO A 105 -24.95 -49.55 27.81
C PRO A 105 -25.62 -50.62 26.94
N PRO A 106 -24.94 -51.75 26.67
CA PRO A 106 -25.51 -52.84 25.87
C PRO A 106 -26.88 -53.22 26.44
N ASN A 107 -27.88 -53.23 25.57
CA ASN A 107 -29.24 -53.62 25.93
C ASN A 107 -29.25 -55.15 26.15
N ASP A 108 -29.12 -55.57 27.40
CA ASP A 108 -29.32 -56.95 27.83
C ASP A 108 -30.83 -57.28 27.77
N SER A 109 -31.35 -57.44 26.55
CA SER A 109 -32.67 -58.03 26.34
C SER A 109 -32.55 -59.55 26.45
N PRO A 110 -33.21 -60.21 27.42
CA PRO A 110 -33.21 -61.66 27.51
C PRO A 110 -34.00 -62.24 26.34
N MET A 111 -33.41 -63.25 25.67
CA MET A 111 -34.02 -64.04 24.62
C MET A 111 -35.17 -64.85 25.24
N ALA A 112 -36.41 -64.49 24.89
CA ALA A 112 -37.61 -65.26 25.20
C ALA A 112 -37.70 -66.52 24.33
#